data_AF-A0A382YDN4-F1
#
_entry.id   AF-A0A382YDN4-F1
#
_cell.length_a   1.000
_cell.length_b   1.000
_cell.length_c   1.000
_cell.angle_alpha   90.00
_cell.angle_beta   90.00
_cell.angle_gamma   90.00
#
_symmetry.space_group_name_H-M   'P 1'
#
loop_
_entity.id
_entity.type
_entity.pdbx_description
1 polymer ?
#
loop_
_entity_poly.entity_id
_entity_poly.type
_entity_poly.pdbx_seq_one_letter_code
_entity_poly.pdbx_strand_id
1 'polypeptide(L)' 'MGDDMATVLVTGANRGIGLEFVKHYLDRGEQVIGTYRDIVSSDKLIQMGEVYDSLKTLTLDVSSDES' A
#
# COMPACT_ATOMS: atom_id res chain seq x y z
N MET A 1 23.63 0.84 -15.03
CA MET A 1 22.96 1.72 -14.05
C MET A 1 21.82 0.90 -13.52
N GLY A 2 21.91 0.39 -12.30
CA GLY A 2 20.77 -0.29 -11.69
C GLY A 2 19.75 0.79 -11.40
N ASP A 3 18.56 0.70 -11.98
CA ASP A 3 17.44 1.50 -11.52
C ASP A 3 17.19 1.04 -10.08
N ASP A 4 17.60 1.83 -9.09
CA ASP A 4 17.25 1.56 -7.70
C ASP A 4 15.72 1.64 -7.61
N MET A 5 15.10 0.46 -7.53
CA MET A 5 13.65 0.33 -7.42
C MET A 5 13.19 1.00 -6.13
N ALA A 6 12.57 2.18 -6.27
CA ALA A 6 12.06 2.93 -5.14
C ALA A 6 11.00 2.12 -4.38
N THR A 7 10.98 2.27 -3.06
CA THR A 7 9.91 1.74 -2.20
C THR A 7 9.02 2.89 -1.76
N VAL A 8 7.73 2.79 -2.04
CA VAL A 8 6.74 3.83 -1.75
C VAL A 8 5.85 3.40 -0.59
N LEU A 9 5.81 4.21 0.48
CA LEU A 9 4.84 4.05 1.57
C LEU A 9 3.60 4.91 1.29
N VAL A 10 2.43 4.27 1.20
CA VAL A 10 1.15 4.95 1.04
C VAL A 10 0.35 4.80 2.34
N THR A 11 0.16 5.90 3.05
CA THR A 11 -0.72 5.93 4.23
C THR A 11 -2.17 6.14 3.82
N GLY A 12 -3.12 5.47 4.50
CA GLY A 12 -4.54 5.57 4.15
C GLY A 12 -4.87 4.92 2.80
N ALA A 13 -4.22 3.80 2.48
CA ALA A 13 -4.36 3.10 1.20
C ALA A 13 -5.61 2.21 1.10
N ASN A 14 -6.48 2.19 2.12
CA ASN A 14 -7.66 1.32 2.14
C ASN A 14 -8.76 1.74 1.15
N ARG A 15 -8.81 3.00 0.73
CA ARG A 15 -9.82 3.51 -0.21
C ARG A 15 -9.39 4.80 -0.92
N GLY A 16 -10.19 5.22 -1.90
CA GLY A 16 -10.05 6.52 -2.55
C GLY A 16 -8.69 6.67 -3.25
N ILE A 17 -8.10 7.87 -3.16
CA ILE A 17 -6.86 8.20 -3.87
C ILE A 17 -5.66 7.39 -3.39
N GLY A 18 -5.62 6.99 -2.11
CA GLY A 18 -4.54 6.16 -1.58
C GLY A 18 -4.48 4.80 -2.27
N LEU A 19 -5.65 4.18 -2.50
CA LEU A 19 -5.73 2.91 -3.23
C LEU A 19 -5.30 3.06 -4.70
N GLU A 20 -5.70 4.15 -5.36
CA GLU A 20 -5.30 4.42 -6.75
C GLU A 20 -3.79 4.71 -6.86
N PHE A 21 -3.18 5.34 -5.86
CA PHE A 21 -1.73 5.50 -5.82
C PHE A 21 -1.00 4.17 -5.69
N VAL A 22 -1.48 3.27 -4.81
CA VAL A 22 -0.91 1.92 -4.72
C VAL A 22 -0.94 1.26 -6.10
N LYS A 23 -2.09 1.27 -6.78
CA LYS A 23 -2.20 0.72 -8.13
C LYS A 23 -1.23 1.38 -9.11
N HIS A 24 -1.17 2.71 -9.12
CA HIS A 24 -0.31 3.46 -10.03
C HIS A 24 1.17 3.13 -9.86
N TYR A 25 1.65 3.01 -8.62
CA TYR A 25 3.06 2.67 -8.35
C TYR A 25 3.37 1.21 -8.68
N LEU A 26 2.44 0.29 -8.42
CA LEU A 26 2.57 -1.11 -8.82
C LEU A 26 2.62 -1.27 -10.34
N ASP A 27 1.77 -0.54 -11.08
CA ASP A 27 1.76 -0.54 -12.55
C ASP A 27 3.06 0.02 -13.16
N ARG A 28 3.79 0.84 -12.39
CA ARG A 28 5.14 1.34 -12.74
C ARG A 28 6.26 0.37 -12.37
N GLY A 29 5.92 -0.76 -11.73
CA GLY A 29 6.85 -1.78 -11.26
C GLY A 29 7.47 -1.50 -9.90
N GLU A 30 7.10 -0.41 -9.22
CA GLU A 30 7.70 0.00 -7.94
C GLU A 30 7.28 -0.94 -6.79
N GLN A 31 8.08 -0.95 -5.72
CA GLN A 31 7.73 -1.63 -4.48
C GLN A 31 6.81 -0.73 -3.66
N VAL A 32 5.71 -1.27 -3.15
CA VAL A 32 4.70 -0.48 -2.44
C VAL A 32 4.40 -1.07 -1.07
N ILE A 33 4.33 -0.21 -0.06
CA ILE A 33 3.82 -0.53 1.26
C ILE A 33 2.52 0.26 1.43
N GLY A 34 1.38 -0.42 1.37
CA GLY A 34 0.07 0.19 1.58
C GLY A 34 -0.39 0.02 3.02
N THR A 35 -0.82 1.09 3.69
CA THR A 35 -1.31 1.00 5.06
C THR A 35 -2.83 1.13 5.19
N TYR A 36 -3.38 0.48 6.21
CA TYR A 36 -4.79 0.53 6.54
C TYR A 36 -5.03 0.50 8.05
N ARG A 37 -6.17 1.02 8.51
CA ARG A 37 -6.53 0.98 9.94
C ARG A 37 -7.20 -0.33 10.35
N ASP A 38 -8.14 -0.81 9.53
CA ASP A 38 -8.94 -2.00 9.80
C ASP A 38 -9.06 -2.86 8.54
N ILE A 39 -8.77 -4.15 8.69
CA ILE A 39 -8.84 -5.16 7.63
C ILE A 39 -10.23 -5.24 7.00
N VAL A 40 -11.30 -5.09 7.79
CA VAL A 40 -12.71 -5.15 7.33
C VAL A 40 -13.01 -4.08 6.30
N SER A 41 -12.29 -2.96 6.34
CA SER A 41 -12.51 -1.83 5.45
C SER A 41 -11.53 -1.77 4.27
N SER A 42 -10.70 -2.81 4.12
CA SER A 42 -9.49 -2.78 3.28
C SER A 42 -9.44 -3.93 2.27
N ASP A 43 -10.56 -4.60 2.02
CA ASP A 43 -10.67 -5.77 1.12
C ASP A 43 -9.91 -5.58 -0.20
N LYS A 44 -10.07 -4.42 -0.85
CA LYS A 44 -9.40 -4.13 -2.13
C LYS A 44 -7.88 -4.09 -2.02
N LEU A 45 -7.35 -3.47 -0.97
CA LEU A 45 -5.91 -3.38 -0.75
C LEU A 45 -5.32 -4.76 -0.43
N ILE A 46 -6.03 -5.57 0.38
CA ILE A 46 -5.63 -6.93 0.72
C ILE A 46 -5.63 -7.83 -0.52
N GLN A 47 -6.70 -7.79 -1.32
CA GLN A 47 -6.78 -8.54 -2.58
C GLN A 47 -5.65 -8.17 -3.55
N MET A 48 -5.28 -6.88 -3.62
CA MET A 48 -4.11 -6.48 -4.41
C MET A 48 -2.81 -7.07 -3.86
N GLY A 49 -2.66 -7.16 -2.54
CA GLY A 49 -1.48 -7.77 -1.90
C GLY A 49 -1.34 -9.27 -2.18
N GLU A 50 -2.43 -9.96 -2.51
CA GLU A 50 -2.41 -11.37 -2.95
C GLU A 50 -2.01 -11.53 -4.42
N VAL A 51 -2.17 -10.47 -5.23
CA VAL A 51 -1.89 -10.47 -6.68
C VAL A 51 -0.50 -9.94 -7.00
N TYR A 52 -0.04 -8.94 -6.25
CA TYR A 52 1.22 -8.25 -6.50
C TYR A 52 2.26 -8.59 -5.43
N ASP A 53 3.30 -9.34 -5.80
CA ASP A 53 4.45 -9.62 -4.92
C ASP A 53 5.19 -8.36 -4.45
N SER A 54 5.06 -7.26 -5.21
CA SER A 54 5.64 -5.96 -4.89
C SER A 54 4.79 -5.11 -3.96
N LEU A 55 3.64 -5.62 -3.47
CA LEU A 55 2.78 -4.94 -2.50
C LEU A 55 2.85 -5.61 -1.12
N LYS A 56 3.30 -4.86 -0.12
CA LYS A 56 3.16 -5.23 1.29
C LYS A 56 2.06 -4.40 1.94
N THR A 57 1.18 -5.05 2.71
CA THR A 57 0.13 -4.35 3.46
C THR A 57 0.46 -4.31 4.95
N LEU A 58 0.29 -3.15 5.60
CA LEU A 58 0.54 -2.97 7.03
C LEU A 58 -0.63 -2.28 7.71
N THR A 59 -0.86 -2.63 8.98
CA THR A 59 -1.79 -1.86 9.82
C THR A 59 -1.10 -0.59 10.31
N LEU A 60 -1.75 0.57 10.17
CA LEU A 60 -1.29 1.85 10.70
C LEU A 60 -2.49 2.72 11.06
N ASP A 61 -2.48 3.26 12.28
CA ASP A 61 -3.39 4.33 12.66
C ASP A 61 -2.61 5.63 12.91
N VAL A 62 -2.71 6.58 11.97
CA VAL A 62 -1.97 7.86 12.05
C VAL A 62 -2.39 8.77 13.21
N SER A 63 -3.50 8.44 13.90
CA SER A 63 -3.92 9.14 15.12
C SER A 63 -3.33 8.56 16.42
N SER A 64 -2.54 7.49 16.33
CA SER A 64 -1.93 6.83 17.48
C SER A 64 -0.41 6.75 17.28
N ASP A 65 0.35 7.27 18.25
CA ASP A 65 1.82 7.16 18.23
C ASP A 65 2.30 5.72 18.51
N GLU A 66 1.41 4.84 19.00
CA GLU A 66 1.71 3.46 19.39
C GLU A 66 1.53 2.46 18.24
N SER A 67 1.12 2.92 17.04
CA SER A 67 0.75 2.09 15.89
C SER A 67 1.72 2.21 14.72
#